data_AF-A0AAW5Z7J0-F1
#
_entry.id   AF-A0AAW5Z7J0-F1
#
_cell.length_a   1.000
_cell.length_b   1.000
_cell.length_c   1.000
_cell.angle_alpha   90.00
_cell.angle_beta   90.00
_cell.angle_gamma   90.00
#
_symmetry.space_group_name_H-M   'P 1'
#
loop_
_entity.id
_entity.type
_entity.pdbx_description
1 polymer ?
#
loop_
_entity_poly.entity_id
_entity_poly.type
_entity_poly.pdbx_seq_one_letter_code
_entity_poly.pdbx_strand_id
1 'polypeptide(L)'
;MAKNDFKAFATDRNANVISQEEWEALPALLSGFTAGKASSAQVNKVIRQASFIAAALAQFVSDKTQRDVLDNGDLPGFVELLGSGFAVEYLSRKNPFG
;
A
#
# COMPACT_ATOMS: atom_id res chain seq x y z
N MET A 1 19.04 -1.18 8.24
CA MET A 1 17.91 -0.56 7.54
C MET A 1 16.68 -0.81 8.39
N ALA A 2 15.82 0.18 8.59
CA ALA A 2 14.58 -0.02 9.32
C ALA A 2 13.67 -1.03 8.58
N LYS A 3 12.87 -1.77 9.36
CA LYS A 3 12.01 -2.86 8.89
C LYS A 3 10.62 -2.32 8.54
N ASN A 4 10.07 -2.78 7.42
CA ASN A 4 8.66 -2.61 7.07
C ASN A 4 8.00 -3.99 6.96
N ASP A 5 7.00 -4.27 7.80
CA ASP A 5 6.29 -5.55 7.79
C ASP A 5 5.10 -5.61 6.83
N PHE A 6 4.57 -4.47 6.37
CA PHE A 6 3.48 -4.43 5.41
C PHE A 6 3.98 -4.80 4.02
N LYS A 7 3.45 -5.91 3.47
CA LYS A 7 3.89 -6.46 2.18
C LYS A 7 2.84 -6.27 1.10
N ALA A 8 3.29 -5.86 -0.08
CA ALA A 8 2.46 -5.89 -1.26
C ALA A 8 2.17 -7.35 -1.64
N PHE A 9 0.91 -7.68 -1.88
CA PHE A 9 0.46 -9.03 -2.22
C PHE A 9 0.35 -9.22 -3.72
N ALA A 10 0.61 -10.45 -4.18
CA ALA A 10 0.45 -10.88 -5.56
C ALA A 10 1.17 -10.01 -6.60
N THR A 11 2.36 -9.46 -6.34
CA THR A 11 3.07 -8.56 -7.27
C THR A 11 3.84 -9.26 -8.40
N ASP A 12 3.91 -10.59 -8.38
CA ASP A 12 4.59 -11.37 -9.41
C ASP A 12 3.94 -11.18 -10.79
N ARG A 13 4.74 -11.27 -11.86
CA ARG A 13 4.29 -11.16 -13.25
C ARG A 13 3.21 -12.20 -13.59
N ASN A 14 3.30 -13.40 -13.02
CA ASN A 14 2.41 -14.52 -13.27
C ASN A 14 1.38 -14.71 -12.14
N ALA A 15 1.25 -13.77 -11.21
CA ALA A 15 0.26 -13.88 -10.16
C ALA A 15 -1.17 -13.88 -10.73
N ASN A 16 -2.02 -14.74 -10.17
CA ASN A 16 -3.42 -14.91 -10.57
C ASN A 16 -4.25 -13.66 -10.27
N VAL A 17 -4.18 -12.67 -11.15
CA VAL A 17 -4.81 -11.36 -11.05
C VAL A 17 -5.24 -10.94 -12.44
N ILE A 18 -6.47 -10.46 -12.58
CA ILE A 18 -6.97 -9.95 -13.87
C ILE A 18 -6.14 -8.76 -14.36
N SER A 19 -6.16 -8.53 -15.68
CA SER A 19 -5.50 -7.37 -16.29
C SER A 19 -6.04 -6.04 -15.76
N GLN A 20 -5.36 -4.95 -16.07
CA GLN A 20 -5.89 -3.63 -15.71
C GLN A 20 -7.11 -3.28 -16.53
N GLU A 21 -7.10 -3.59 -17.84
CA GLU A 21 -8.24 -3.29 -18.72
C GLU A 21 -9.51 -4.05 -18.29
N GLU A 22 -9.39 -5.35 -17.99
CA GLU A 22 -10.53 -6.14 -17.50
C GLU A 22 -11.06 -5.68 -16.14
N TRP A 23 -10.19 -5.15 -15.28
CA TRP A 23 -10.59 -4.62 -13.97
C TRP A 23 -11.40 -3.34 -14.10
N GLU A 24 -10.93 -2.40 -14.92
CA GLU A 24 -11.62 -1.12 -15.15
C GLU A 24 -12.95 -1.29 -15.88
N ALA A 25 -13.06 -2.30 -16.73
CA ALA A 25 -14.31 -2.65 -17.41
C ALA A 25 -15.32 -3.38 -16.50
N LEU A 26 -14.91 -3.81 -15.30
CA LEU A 26 -15.75 -4.65 -14.44
C LEU A 26 -16.83 -3.82 -13.72
N PRO A 27 -18.14 -4.11 -13.90
CA PRO A 27 -19.20 -3.38 -13.19
C PRO A 27 -19.09 -3.47 -11.66
N ALA A 28 -18.49 -4.55 -11.15
CA ALA A 28 -18.23 -4.74 -9.73
C ALA A 28 -17.27 -3.71 -9.12
N LEU A 29 -16.53 -2.95 -9.93
CA LEU A 29 -15.75 -1.80 -9.43
C LEU A 29 -16.67 -0.75 -8.79
N LEU A 30 -17.88 -0.59 -9.31
CA LEU A 30 -18.89 0.32 -8.77
C LEU A 30 -19.78 -0.35 -7.71
N SER A 31 -20.30 -1.54 -8.00
CA SER A 31 -21.31 -2.19 -7.16
C SER A 31 -20.73 -3.08 -6.05
N GLY A 32 -19.43 -3.37 -6.10
CA GLY A 32 -18.85 -4.53 -5.40
C GLY A 32 -19.33 -5.87 -5.97
N PHE A 33 -18.79 -6.97 -5.44
CA PHE A 33 -19.29 -8.32 -5.70
C PHE A 33 -20.54 -8.55 -4.87
N THR A 34 -21.71 -8.67 -5.51
CA THR A 34 -23.01 -8.74 -4.83
C THR A 34 -23.50 -10.16 -4.63
N ALA A 35 -23.75 -10.89 -5.72
CA ALA A 35 -24.23 -12.27 -5.70
C ALA A 35 -23.39 -13.16 -6.63
N GLY A 36 -23.25 -14.43 -6.24
CA GLY A 36 -22.39 -15.40 -6.93
C GLY A 36 -20.99 -15.50 -6.34
N LYS A 37 -20.11 -16.27 -6.99
CA LYS A 37 -18.72 -16.44 -6.57
C LYS A 37 -17.84 -15.41 -7.28
N ALA A 38 -17.18 -14.53 -6.53
CA ALA A 38 -16.12 -13.68 -7.08
C ALA A 38 -14.95 -14.58 -7.52
N SER A 39 -14.38 -14.32 -8.70
CA SER A 39 -13.23 -15.11 -9.15
C SER A 39 -12.01 -14.79 -8.27
N SER A 40 -11.15 -15.78 -8.03
CA SER A 40 -9.93 -15.56 -7.24
C SER A 40 -9.02 -14.49 -7.88
N ALA A 41 -9.01 -14.39 -9.21
CA ALA A 41 -8.28 -13.35 -9.93
C ALA A 41 -8.80 -11.93 -9.66
N GLN A 42 -10.13 -11.78 -9.55
CA GLN A 42 -10.78 -10.52 -9.19
C GLN A 42 -10.50 -10.14 -7.73
N VAL A 43 -10.62 -11.10 -6.80
CA VAL A 43 -10.33 -10.86 -5.38
C VAL A 43 -8.85 -10.51 -5.17
N ASN A 44 -7.94 -11.22 -5.83
CA ASN A 44 -6.52 -10.92 -5.78
C ASN A 44 -6.20 -9.54 -6.36
N LYS A 45 -6.95 -9.04 -7.35
CA LYS A 45 -6.80 -7.67 -7.87
C LYS A 45 -7.09 -6.62 -6.80
N VAL A 46 -8.21 -6.78 -6.08
CA VAL A 46 -8.60 -5.89 -4.97
C VAL A 46 -7.53 -5.90 -3.88
N ILE A 47 -7.11 -7.09 -3.44
CA ILE A 47 -6.09 -7.24 -2.39
C ILE A 47 -4.75 -6.68 -2.84
N ARG A 48 -4.33 -6.92 -4.10
CA ARG A 48 -3.11 -6.35 -4.68
C ARG A 48 -3.14 -4.83 -4.62
N GLN A 49 -4.21 -4.18 -5.08
CA GLN A 49 -4.29 -2.71 -5.08
C GLN A 49 -4.22 -2.14 -3.65
N ALA A 50 -4.96 -2.72 -2.71
CA ALA A 50 -4.95 -2.27 -1.31
C ALA A 50 -3.58 -2.48 -0.64
N SER A 51 -3.04 -3.70 -0.71
CA SER A 51 -1.76 -4.05 -0.08
C SER A 51 -0.57 -3.32 -0.72
N PHE A 52 -0.62 -3.04 -2.02
CA PHE A 52 0.44 -2.30 -2.72
C PHE A 52 0.58 -0.88 -2.17
N ILE A 53 -0.53 -0.16 -2.02
CA ILE A 53 -0.53 1.20 -1.45
C ILE A 53 -0.12 1.17 0.02
N ALA A 54 -0.64 0.23 0.81
CA ALA A 54 -0.30 0.10 2.22
C ALA A 54 1.21 -0.16 2.42
N ALA A 55 1.79 -1.11 1.68
CA ALA A 55 3.20 -1.42 1.74
C ALA A 55 4.09 -0.25 1.29
N ALA A 56 3.69 0.47 0.23
CA ALA A 56 4.41 1.65 -0.25
C ALA A 56 4.41 2.78 0.79
N LEU A 57 3.26 3.04 1.45
CA LEU A 57 3.16 4.05 2.49
C LEU A 57 4.00 3.68 3.72
N ALA A 58 3.91 2.42 4.17
CA ALA A 58 4.72 1.93 5.28
C ALA A 58 6.23 2.01 4.97
N GLN A 59 6.64 1.71 3.73
CA GLN A 59 8.02 1.86 3.31
C GLN A 59 8.47 3.31 3.34
N PHE A 60 7.66 4.23 2.78
CA PHE A 60 7.93 5.67 2.83
C PHE A 60 8.15 6.14 4.27
N VAL A 61 7.26 5.77 5.18
CA VAL A 61 7.37 6.14 6.59
C VAL A 61 8.64 5.58 7.23
N SER A 62 8.96 4.32 6.97
CA SER A 62 10.17 3.68 7.47
C SER A 62 11.43 4.40 6.97
N ASP A 63 11.47 4.73 5.68
CA ASP A 63 12.58 5.44 5.05
C ASP A 63 12.75 6.87 5.59
N LYS A 64 11.65 7.60 5.81
CA LYS A 64 11.73 8.98 6.32
C LYS A 64 12.06 9.06 7.81
N THR A 65 11.54 8.13 8.60
CA THR A 65 11.75 8.15 10.06
C THR A 65 12.96 7.35 10.51
N GLN A 66 13.53 6.51 9.63
CA GLN A 66 14.55 5.52 9.97
C GLN A 66 14.11 4.60 11.13
N ARG A 67 12.79 4.37 11.27
CA ARG A 67 12.20 3.51 12.29
C ARG A 67 11.41 2.36 11.66
N ASP A 68 11.28 1.30 12.44
CA ASP A 68 10.51 0.14 12.04
C ASP A 68 9.01 0.48 11.95
N VAL A 69 8.35 -0.10 10.96
CA VAL A 69 6.90 -0.06 10.76
C VAL A 69 6.39 -1.50 10.83
N LEU A 70 5.86 -1.87 12.00
CA LEU A 70 5.52 -3.25 12.36
C LEU A 70 4.03 -3.55 12.15
N ASP A 71 3.70 -4.75 11.70
CA ASP A 71 2.32 -5.26 11.64
C ASP A 71 1.95 -5.90 12.99
N ASN A 72 1.67 -5.06 13.99
CA ASN A 72 1.39 -5.47 15.37
C ASN A 72 0.05 -4.94 15.90
N GLY A 73 -0.77 -4.31 15.05
CA GLY A 73 -2.06 -3.73 15.40
C GLY A 73 -2.00 -2.37 16.12
N ASP A 74 -0.82 -1.77 16.29
CA ASP A 74 -0.68 -0.43 16.90
C ASP A 74 -1.00 0.69 15.90
N LEU A 75 -2.29 0.91 15.67
CA LEU A 75 -2.77 1.97 14.79
C LEU A 75 -2.34 3.38 15.25
N PRO A 76 -2.46 3.78 16.54
CA PRO A 76 -1.96 5.07 17.00
C PRO A 76 -0.46 5.27 16.73
N GLY A 77 0.37 4.26 16.99
CA GLY A 77 1.81 4.31 16.72
C GLY A 77 2.12 4.46 15.23
N PHE A 78 1.37 3.79 14.35
CA PHE A 78 1.50 4.00 12.91
C PHE A 78 1.15 5.44 12.49
N VAL A 79 0.08 6.03 13.04
CA VAL A 79 -0.33 7.41 12.73
C VAL A 79 0.74 8.41 13.17
N GLU A 80 1.35 8.23 14.35
CA GLU A 80 2.45 9.06 14.82
C GLU A 80 3.68 8.97 13.91
N LEU A 81 4.05 7.75 13.52
CA LEU A 81 5.13 7.50 12.56
C LEU A 81 4.86 8.17 11.22
N LEU A 82 3.64 8.06 10.71
CA LEU A 82 3.21 8.69 9.46
C LEU A 82 3.36 10.22 9.51
N GLY A 83 2.87 10.85 10.58
CA GLY A 83 3.04 12.29 10.79
C GLY A 83 4.51 12.71 10.86
N SER A 84 5.33 11.92 11.56
CA SER A 84 6.78 12.14 11.65
C SER A 84 7.47 12.04 10.30
N GLY A 85 7.10 11.03 9.48
CA GLY A 85 7.64 10.85 8.15
C GLY A 85 7.35 12.04 7.23
N PHE A 86 6.12 12.57 7.27
CA PHE A 86 5.79 13.80 6.55
C PHE A 86 6.55 15.01 7.08
N ALA A 87 6.67 15.17 8.40
CA ALA A 87 7.43 16.28 8.97
C ALA A 87 8.89 16.28 8.49
N VAL A 88 9.54 15.10 8.44
CA VAL A 88 10.90 14.97 7.88
C VAL A 88 10.92 15.39 6.41
N GLU A 89 9.96 14.94 5.59
CA GLU A 89 9.91 15.32 4.16
C GLU A 89 9.73 16.83 3.98
N TYR A 90 8.73 17.45 4.64
CA TYR A 90 8.43 18.87 4.47
C TYR A 90 9.48 19.80 5.06
N LEU A 91 10.16 19.38 6.14
CA LEU A 91 11.22 20.16 6.77
C LEU A 91 12.59 19.93 6.13
N SER A 92 12.72 18.90 5.28
CA SER A 92 13.89 18.70 4.43
C SER A 92 13.91 19.72 3.30
N ARG A 93 14.14 21.00 3.63
CA ARG A 93 14.47 22.00 2.62
C ARG A 93 15.77 21.55 1.95
N LYS A 94 15.68 21.02 0.73
CA LYS A 94 16.83 20.97 -0.19
C LYS A 94 17.36 22.39 -0.29
N ASN A 95 18.61 22.61 0.09
CA ASN A 95 19.26 23.91 -0.07
C ASN A 95 19.06 24.36 -1.52
N PRO A 96 18.34 25.47 -1.80
CA PRO A 96 18.11 25.93 -3.16
C PRO A 96 19.39 26.49 -3.80
N PHE A 97 20.47 26.60 -3.02
CA PHE A 97 21.78 27.09 -3.43
C PHE A 97 22.86 26.02 -3.27
N GLY A 98 22.57 24.78 -3.69
CA GLY A 98 23.62 23.77 -3.86
C GLY A 98 24.81 24.33 -4.65
#